data_AF-A0A3D4N879-F1
#
_entry.id   AF-A0A3D4N879-F1
#
_cell.length_a   1.000
_cell.length_b   1.000
_cell.length_c   1.000
_cell.angle_alpha   90.00
_cell.angle_beta   90.00
_cell.angle_gamma   90.00
#
_symmetry.space_group_name_H-M   'P 1'
#
loop_
_entity.id
_entity.type
_entity.pdbx_description
1 polymer ?
#
loop_
_entity_poly.entity_id
_entity_poly.type
_entity_poly.pdbx_seq_one_letter_code
_entity_poly.pdbx_strand_id
1 'polypeptide(L)'
;MKKAFKSMFVLLIVVGLVAVVFSPVIAKKIDTTPTLRDPVVSPMKTSDTFTSSVVEVGFLKGAVQLESQLMAPVGRTDEQFGSNGVLVNGLSGKEKVQVCFEFNLYNYKWAGNVFLWNGTQWVKQATTFTSDPAATTWACASGLGNGTYALIMYYWGPQEMSSPTELPDV
;
A
#
# COMPACT_ATOMS: atom_id res chain seq x y z
N MET A 1 14.46 -63.33 -16.04
CA MET A 1 13.92 -62.39 -15.02
C MET A 1 14.84 -61.18 -14.73
N LYS A 2 16.17 -61.28 -14.80
CA LYS A 2 17.09 -60.15 -14.48
C LYS A 2 17.04 -58.94 -15.44
N LYS A 3 16.68 -59.12 -16.71
CA LYS A 3 16.58 -58.02 -17.71
C LYS A 3 15.31 -57.17 -17.54
N ALA A 4 14.17 -57.81 -17.25
CA ALA A 4 12.91 -57.12 -16.98
C ALA A 4 13.00 -56.25 -15.70
N PHE A 5 13.67 -56.75 -14.67
CA PHE A 5 13.89 -56.01 -13.42
C PHE A 5 14.74 -54.73 -13.61
N LYS A 6 15.81 -54.80 -14.41
CA LYS A 6 16.63 -53.63 -14.73
C LYS A 6 15.87 -52.60 -15.59
N SER A 7 15.08 -53.06 -16.55
CA SER A 7 14.29 -52.17 -17.42
C SER A 7 13.20 -51.42 -16.62
N MET A 8 12.55 -52.10 -15.67
CA MET A 8 11.53 -51.49 -14.83
C MET A 8 12.13 -50.46 -13.86
N PHE A 9 13.33 -50.74 -13.33
CA PHE A 9 14.04 -49.82 -12.44
C PHE A 9 14.47 -48.52 -13.14
N VAL A 10 14.95 -48.61 -14.39
CA VAL A 10 15.30 -47.42 -15.19
C VAL A 10 14.06 -46.60 -15.54
N LEU A 11 12.95 -47.25 -15.90
CA LEU A 11 11.69 -46.57 -16.20
C LEU A 11 11.17 -45.78 -14.98
N LEU A 12 11.25 -46.37 -13.78
CA LEU A 12 10.83 -45.72 -12.55
C LEU A 12 11.71 -44.50 -12.20
N ILE A 13 13.03 -44.58 -12.45
CA ILE A 13 13.93 -43.44 -12.26
C ILE A 13 13.59 -42.30 -13.22
N VAL A 14 13.33 -42.61 -14.49
CA VAL A 14 12.98 -41.58 -15.49
C VAL A 14 11.62 -40.94 -15.17
N VAL A 15 10.62 -41.73 -14.80
CA VAL A 15 9.30 -41.21 -14.40
C VAL A 15 9.39 -40.39 -13.11
N GLY A 16 10.21 -40.81 -12.15
CA GLY A 16 10.48 -40.05 -10.93
C GLY A 16 11.15 -38.71 -11.20
N LEU A 17 12.16 -38.67 -12.08
CA LEU A 17 12.82 -37.44 -12.50
C LEU A 17 11.87 -36.48 -13.22
N VAL A 18 11.03 -36.99 -14.12
CA VAL A 18 10.01 -36.20 -14.82
C VAL A 18 8.98 -35.64 -13.83
N ALA A 19 8.55 -36.40 -12.83
CA ALA A 19 7.63 -35.89 -11.80
C ALA A 19 8.24 -34.75 -10.96
N VAL A 20 9.56 -34.73 -10.76
CA VAL A 20 10.26 -33.65 -10.03
C VAL A 20 10.29 -32.35 -10.84
N VAL A 21 10.51 -32.41 -12.17
CA VAL A 21 10.51 -31.18 -13.00
C VAL A 21 9.12 -30.59 -13.26
N PHE A 22 8.05 -31.39 -13.17
CA PHE A 22 6.67 -30.92 -13.35
C PHE A 22 5.88 -30.75 -12.04
N SER A 23 6.56 -30.76 -10.90
CA SER A 23 5.91 -30.45 -9.62
C SER A 23 5.42 -28.99 -9.67
N PRO A 24 4.10 -28.73 -9.53
CA PRO A 24 3.63 -27.35 -9.46
C PRO A 24 4.25 -26.72 -8.22
N VAL A 25 5.02 -25.64 -8.41
CA VAL A 25 5.47 -24.80 -7.30
C VAL A 25 4.24 -24.09 -6.77
N ILE A 26 3.58 -24.71 -5.80
CA ILE A 26 2.55 -24.02 -5.03
C ILE A 26 3.31 -23.08 -4.10
N ALA A 27 3.47 -21.84 -4.53
CA ALA A 27 3.87 -20.76 -3.65
C ALA A 27 2.83 -20.68 -2.53
N LYS A 28 3.19 -21.12 -1.32
CA LYS A 28 2.43 -20.73 -0.13
C LYS A 28 2.42 -19.21 -0.15
N LYS A 29 1.23 -18.60 -0.22
CA LYS A 29 1.10 -17.15 0.03
C LYS A 29 1.66 -16.94 1.43
N ILE A 30 2.92 -16.53 1.51
CA ILE A 30 3.45 -16.00 2.75
C ILE A 30 2.72 -14.68 2.87
N ASP A 31 1.92 -14.53 3.91
CA ASP A 31 1.40 -13.24 4.30
C ASP A 31 2.57 -12.44 4.89
N THR A 32 3.51 -12.08 4.03
CA THR A 32 4.61 -11.15 4.29
C THR A 32 4.23 -9.75 3.84
N THR A 33 2.94 -9.45 3.74
CA THR A 33 2.55 -8.05 3.82
C THR A 33 2.99 -7.62 5.22
N PRO A 34 4.01 -6.74 5.41
CA PRO A 34 4.01 -5.99 6.65
C PRO A 34 2.61 -5.39 6.70
N THR A 35 1.78 -5.85 7.63
CA THR A 35 0.42 -5.32 7.76
C THR A 35 0.63 -3.87 8.16
N LEU A 36 0.61 -2.99 7.15
CA LEU A 36 0.65 -1.55 7.34
C LEU A 36 -0.44 -1.28 8.35
N ARG A 37 -0.08 -0.75 9.53
CA ARG A 37 -1.06 -0.57 10.57
C ARG A 37 -2.17 0.32 10.04
N ASP A 38 -3.38 -0.07 10.40
CA ASP A 38 -4.54 0.73 10.06
C ASP A 38 -4.38 2.15 10.62
N PRO A 39 -4.89 3.15 9.89
CA PRO A 39 -4.88 4.52 10.37
C PRO A 39 -5.57 4.64 11.72
N VAL A 40 -5.01 5.49 12.57
CA VAL A 40 -5.55 5.79 13.90
C VAL A 40 -6.33 7.10 13.83
N VAL A 41 -7.55 7.10 14.36
CA VAL A 41 -8.38 8.30 14.50
C VAL A 41 -8.60 8.58 15.98
N SER A 42 -8.28 9.80 16.40
CA SER A 42 -8.46 10.25 17.78
C SER A 42 -9.34 11.50 17.84
N PRO A 43 -10.24 11.61 18.84
CA PRO A 43 -11.01 12.82 19.04
C PRO A 43 -10.10 13.98 19.49
N MET A 44 -10.39 15.21 19.08
CA MET A 44 -9.66 16.39 19.58
C MET A 44 -10.15 16.87 20.94
N LYS A 45 -11.35 16.45 21.37
CA LYS A 45 -11.90 16.69 22.70
C LYS A 45 -12.59 15.43 23.21
N THR A 46 -12.57 15.22 24.52
CA THR A 46 -13.17 14.04 25.16
C THR A 46 -14.68 13.90 24.97
N SER A 47 -15.38 14.97 24.61
CA SER A 47 -16.81 14.96 24.32
C SER A 47 -17.14 14.78 22.84
N ASP A 48 -16.14 14.82 21.94
CA ASP A 48 -16.38 14.66 20.52
C ASP A 48 -16.76 13.20 20.23
N THR A 49 -17.90 13.00 19.56
CA THR A 49 -18.40 11.67 19.18
C THR A 49 -18.32 11.45 17.67
N PHE A 50 -17.83 10.29 17.25
CA PHE A 50 -17.69 9.96 15.83
C PHE A 50 -17.60 8.45 15.62
N THR A 51 -17.72 8.03 14.36
CA THR A 51 -17.39 6.68 13.91
C THR A 51 -16.27 6.74 12.87
N SER A 52 -15.43 5.72 12.87
CA SER A 52 -14.37 5.56 11.86
C SER A 52 -14.32 4.14 11.35
N SER A 53 -14.08 3.98 10.05
CA SER A 53 -13.85 2.68 9.42
C SER A 53 -12.66 2.74 8.47
N VAL A 54 -11.83 1.71 8.49
CA VAL A 54 -10.73 1.55 7.54
C VAL A 54 -11.30 1.26 6.16
N VAL A 55 -10.70 1.84 5.13
CA VAL A 55 -11.05 1.63 3.73
C VAL A 55 -9.81 1.15 3.00
N GLU A 56 -9.86 -0.06 2.44
CA GLU A 56 -8.74 -0.60 1.68
C GLU A 56 -8.46 0.25 0.44
N VAL A 57 -7.20 0.30 0.02
CA VAL A 57 -6.74 1.18 -1.08
C VAL A 57 -7.54 0.97 -2.37
N GLY A 58 -7.86 -0.29 -2.72
CA GLY A 58 -8.66 -0.63 -3.90
C GLY A 58 -10.09 -0.08 -3.89
N PHE A 59 -10.62 0.25 -2.70
CA PHE A 59 -11.96 0.81 -2.52
C PHE A 59 -11.95 2.32 -2.21
N LEU A 60 -10.77 2.95 -2.16
CA LEU A 60 -10.68 4.40 -2.00
C LEU A 60 -11.24 5.11 -3.23
N LYS A 61 -12.03 6.15 -2.98
CA LYS A 61 -12.53 7.02 -4.05
C LYS A 61 -11.36 7.71 -4.75
N GLY A 62 -11.39 7.76 -6.07
CA GLY A 62 -10.29 8.33 -6.85
C GLY A 62 -8.99 7.53 -6.72
N ALA A 63 -9.05 6.23 -6.45
CA ALA A 63 -7.94 5.32 -6.66
C ALA A 63 -8.02 4.75 -8.09
N VAL A 64 -6.88 4.71 -8.78
CA VAL A 64 -6.74 4.16 -10.13
C VAL A 64 -5.62 3.14 -10.14
N GLN A 65 -5.81 2.03 -10.86
CA GLN A 65 -4.77 1.05 -11.04
C GLN A 65 -3.91 1.46 -12.24
N LEU A 66 -2.60 1.61 -12.02
CA LEU A 66 -1.63 1.86 -13.08
C LEU A 66 -1.29 0.56 -13.83
N GLU A 67 -0.64 0.66 -14.99
CA GLU A 67 -0.17 -0.51 -15.75
C GLU A 67 0.74 -1.41 -14.93
N SER A 68 1.53 -0.82 -14.02
CA SER A 68 2.38 -1.49 -13.04
C SER A 68 1.61 -2.25 -11.95
N GLN A 69 0.28 -2.30 -12.02
CA GLN A 69 -0.63 -2.87 -11.02
C GLN A 69 -0.64 -2.15 -9.67
N LEU A 70 0.10 -1.04 -9.53
CA LEU A 70 0.08 -0.18 -8.36
C LEU A 70 -1.19 0.68 -8.32
N MET A 71 -1.74 0.89 -7.13
CA MET A 71 -2.86 1.81 -6.93
C MET A 71 -2.32 3.22 -6.68
N ALA A 72 -2.69 4.15 -7.55
CA ALA A 72 -2.33 5.56 -7.47
C ALA A 72 -3.57 6.44 -7.26
N PRO A 73 -3.42 7.65 -6.70
CA PRO A 73 -4.50 8.62 -6.68
C PRO A 73 -4.77 9.16 -8.11
N VAL A 74 -6.03 9.40 -8.44
CA VAL A 74 -6.44 9.98 -9.72
C VAL A 74 -5.73 11.32 -9.96
N GLY A 75 -5.16 11.46 -11.16
CA GLY A 75 -4.40 12.65 -11.57
C GLY A 75 -3.01 12.81 -10.94
N ARG A 76 -2.50 11.77 -10.24
CA ARG A 76 -1.21 11.78 -9.54
C ARG A 76 -0.45 10.47 -9.81
N THR A 77 0.06 10.30 -11.04
CA THR A 77 0.67 9.03 -11.50
C THR A 77 2.01 8.71 -10.84
N ASP A 78 2.71 9.71 -10.32
CA ASP A 78 4.00 9.55 -9.65
C ASP A 78 3.86 9.46 -8.11
N GLU A 79 2.63 9.39 -7.63
CA GLU A 79 2.29 9.27 -6.22
C GLU A 79 1.53 7.96 -5.97
N GLN A 80 1.59 7.45 -4.74
CA GLN A 80 0.90 6.23 -4.36
C GLN A 80 0.31 6.35 -2.95
N PHE A 81 -0.67 5.50 -2.65
CA PHE A 81 -1.21 5.41 -1.29
C PHE A 81 -0.19 4.78 -0.35
N GLY A 82 0.05 5.41 0.79
CA GLY A 82 1.00 4.94 1.80
C GLY A 82 0.48 3.80 2.67
N SER A 83 -0.84 3.66 2.77
CA SER A 83 -1.56 2.64 3.53
C SER A 83 -3.05 2.63 3.13
N ASN A 84 -3.84 1.79 3.79
CA ASN A 84 -5.31 1.93 3.79
C ASN A 84 -5.71 3.35 4.23
N GLY A 85 -6.85 3.81 3.72
CA GLY A 85 -7.46 5.08 4.15
C GLY A 85 -8.43 4.88 5.31
N VAL A 86 -9.01 5.98 5.77
CA VAL A 86 -10.05 5.97 6.82
C VAL A 86 -11.22 6.86 6.43
N LEU A 87 -12.41 6.36 6.66
CA LEU A 87 -13.65 7.11 6.59
C LEU A 87 -14.03 7.56 8.00
N VAL A 88 -14.19 8.86 8.21
CA VAL A 88 -14.67 9.47 9.46
C VAL A 88 -16.06 10.02 9.23
N ASN A 89 -17.00 9.66 10.10
CA ASN A 89 -18.40 10.06 10.05
C ASN A 89 -18.95 10.43 11.43
N GLY A 90 -20.11 11.06 11.46
CA GLY A 90 -20.86 11.32 12.69
C GLY A 90 -20.41 12.55 13.48
N LEU A 91 -19.37 13.26 13.04
CA LEU A 91 -18.98 14.53 13.66
C LEU A 91 -20.06 15.58 13.38
N SER A 92 -20.56 16.22 14.44
CA SER A 92 -21.24 17.50 14.35
C SER A 92 -20.25 18.56 13.85
N GLY A 93 -20.70 19.58 13.11
CA GLY A 93 -19.80 20.52 12.42
C GLY A 93 -18.75 21.25 13.30
N LYS A 94 -18.91 21.20 14.63
CA LYS A 94 -17.99 21.77 15.64
C LYS A 94 -16.95 20.78 16.16
N GLU A 95 -17.23 19.48 16.10
CA GLU A 95 -16.32 18.42 16.55
C GLU A 95 -15.22 18.20 15.50
N LYS A 96 -14.03 17.80 15.97
CA LYS A 96 -12.87 17.59 15.11
C LYS A 96 -12.09 16.36 15.54
N VAL A 97 -11.42 15.74 14.58
CA VAL A 97 -10.53 14.60 14.84
C VAL A 97 -9.10 14.88 14.40
N GLN A 98 -8.19 14.08 14.94
CA GLN A 98 -6.88 13.85 14.37
C GLN A 98 -6.88 12.48 13.69
N VAL A 99 -6.27 12.41 12.52
CA VAL A 99 -6.03 11.17 11.78
C VAL A 99 -4.53 11.00 11.60
N CYS A 100 -4.01 9.83 11.95
CA CYS A 100 -2.60 9.49 11.87
C CYS A 100 -2.38 8.21 11.06
N PHE A 101 -1.41 8.24 10.16
CA PHE A 101 -0.98 7.12 9.34
C PHE A 101 0.47 6.76 9.67
N GLU A 102 0.77 5.48 9.83
CA GLU A 102 2.16 5.03 9.95
C GLU A 102 2.89 5.29 8.63
N PHE A 103 4.09 5.86 8.71
CA PHE A 103 4.88 6.24 7.53
C PHE A 103 6.35 5.84 7.68
N ASN A 104 6.60 4.54 7.73
CA ASN A 104 7.95 3.98 7.90
C ASN A 104 8.91 4.31 6.74
N LEU A 105 8.39 4.71 5.59
CA LEU A 105 9.18 5.10 4.41
C LEU A 105 9.73 6.53 4.49
N TYR A 106 9.26 7.36 5.43
CA TYR A 106 9.67 8.77 5.55
C TYR A 106 11.20 8.96 5.57
N ASN A 107 11.92 8.07 6.26
CA ASN A 107 13.38 8.12 6.38
C ASN A 107 14.13 7.58 5.15
N TYR A 108 13.43 7.09 4.13
CA TYR A 108 13.99 6.43 2.94
C TYR A 108 13.76 7.24 1.66
N LYS A 109 13.87 8.58 1.74
CA LYS A 109 13.63 9.52 0.64
C LYS A 109 12.20 9.48 0.07
N TRP A 110 11.24 9.04 0.89
CA TRP A 110 9.83 9.24 0.63
C TRP A 110 9.34 10.46 1.39
N ALA A 111 8.45 11.20 0.75
CA ALA A 111 7.68 12.26 1.38
C ALA A 111 6.19 11.91 1.20
N GLY A 112 5.34 12.52 2.00
CA GLY A 112 3.91 12.27 1.91
C GLY A 112 3.11 13.27 2.70
N ASN A 113 1.81 13.28 2.52
CA ASN A 113 0.89 14.10 3.30
C ASN A 113 -0.41 13.34 3.50
N VAL A 114 -1.17 13.73 4.53
CA VAL A 114 -2.56 13.32 4.65
C VAL A 114 -3.38 14.13 3.66
N PHE A 115 -4.27 13.46 2.92
CA PHE A 115 -5.19 14.08 1.97
C PHE A 115 -6.63 13.73 2.32
N LEU A 116 -7.55 14.64 1.99
CA LEU A 116 -8.99 14.47 2.05
C LEU A 116 -9.54 14.29 0.64
N TRP A 117 -10.41 13.31 0.42
CA TRP A 117 -11.19 13.23 -0.80
C TRP A 117 -12.33 14.25 -0.78
N ASN A 118 -12.33 15.21 -1.70
CA ASN A 118 -13.35 16.27 -1.76
C ASN A 118 -14.55 15.93 -2.68
N GLY A 119 -14.57 14.75 -3.30
CA GLY A 119 -15.55 14.37 -4.32
C GLY A 119 -14.98 14.28 -5.74
N THR A 120 -13.90 15.01 -6.01
CA THR A 120 -13.27 15.08 -7.33
C THR A 120 -11.77 14.82 -7.29
N GLN A 121 -11.10 15.28 -6.23
CA GLN A 121 -9.65 15.16 -6.08
C GLN A 121 -9.25 15.01 -4.61
N TRP A 122 -8.01 14.55 -4.42
CA TRP A 122 -7.35 14.50 -3.13
C TRP A 122 -6.76 15.87 -2.78
N VAL A 123 -7.25 16.46 -1.70
CA VAL A 123 -6.86 17.79 -1.20
C VAL A 123 -5.93 17.63 0.00
N LYS A 124 -4.72 18.18 -0.11
CA LYS A 124 -3.68 18.10 0.92
C LYS A 124 -4.14 18.75 2.23
N GLN A 125 -3.93 18.05 3.33
CA GLN A 125 -4.15 18.54 4.68
C GLN A 125 -2.81 18.95 5.31
N ALA A 126 -2.86 19.91 6.25
CA ALA A 126 -1.71 20.24 7.06
C ALA A 126 -1.26 18.99 7.84
N THR A 127 -0.06 18.49 7.52
CA THR A 127 0.46 17.23 8.04
C THR A 127 1.69 17.50 8.90
N THR A 128 1.73 16.92 10.08
CA THR A 128 2.89 16.90 10.98
C THR A 128 3.43 15.49 11.07
N PHE A 129 4.74 15.35 11.26
CA PHE A 129 5.40 14.06 11.45
C PHE A 129 5.90 13.93 12.89
N THR A 130 5.87 12.72 13.45
CA THR A 130 6.57 12.46 14.71
C THR A 130 8.07 12.65 14.49
N SER A 131 8.72 13.40 15.39
CA SER A 131 10.12 13.81 15.27
C SER A 131 11.11 12.87 15.95
N ASP A 132 10.64 11.74 16.49
CA ASP A 132 11.49 10.78 17.19
C ASP A 132 12.09 9.77 16.18
N PRO A 133 13.41 9.80 15.93
CA PRO A 133 14.06 8.89 14.99
C PRO A 133 14.14 7.44 15.48
N ALA A 134 13.93 7.17 16.78
CA ALA A 134 13.89 5.82 17.34
C ALA A 134 12.46 5.23 17.34
N ALA A 135 11.44 6.05 17.07
CA ALA A 135 10.05 5.63 17.04
C ALA A 135 9.53 5.44 15.61
N THR A 136 8.43 4.69 15.49
CA THR A 136 7.62 4.67 14.27
C THR A 136 7.28 6.11 13.86
N THR A 137 7.60 6.47 12.61
CA THR A 137 7.18 7.76 12.06
C THR A 137 5.69 7.74 11.73
N TRP A 138 4.94 8.72 12.22
CA TRP A 138 3.52 8.90 11.92
C TRP A 138 3.30 10.20 11.19
N ALA A 139 2.52 10.16 10.10
CA ALA A 139 2.00 11.33 9.41
C ALA A 139 0.60 11.64 9.95
N CYS A 140 0.46 12.72 10.70
CA CYS A 140 -0.79 13.10 11.36
C CYS A 140 -1.35 14.42 10.80
N ALA A 141 -2.66 14.50 10.66
CA ALA A 141 -3.38 15.74 10.39
C ALA A 141 -4.50 15.93 11.44
N SER A 142 -4.68 17.16 11.89
CA SER A 142 -5.60 17.53 12.97
C SER A 142 -6.60 18.59 12.50
N GLY A 143 -7.68 18.78 13.26
CA GLY A 143 -8.73 19.74 12.90
C GLY A 143 -9.63 19.23 11.77
N LEU A 144 -9.72 17.91 11.62
CA LEU A 144 -10.41 17.27 10.50
C LEU A 144 -11.90 17.06 10.82
N GLY A 145 -12.74 17.16 9.79
CA GLY A 145 -14.18 16.89 9.87
C GLY A 145 -14.54 15.50 9.31
N ASN A 146 -15.83 15.30 9.02
CA ASN A 146 -16.27 14.11 8.29
C ASN A 146 -15.61 14.04 6.91
N GLY A 147 -15.21 12.85 6.48
CA GLY A 147 -14.56 12.66 5.19
C GLY A 147 -13.75 11.38 5.09
N THR A 148 -13.24 11.12 3.88
CA THR A 148 -12.31 10.02 3.61
C THR A 148 -10.89 10.58 3.52
N TYR A 149 -10.00 10.06 4.35
CA TYR A 149 -8.62 10.49 4.44
C TYR A 149 -7.67 9.36 4.04
N ALA A 150 -6.55 9.72 3.42
CA ALA A 150 -5.49 8.77 3.09
C ALA A 150 -4.11 9.45 3.18
N LEU A 151 -3.07 8.67 3.50
CA LEU A 151 -1.69 9.08 3.28
C LEU A 151 -1.36 8.86 1.81
N ILE A 152 -0.95 9.92 1.12
CA ILE A 152 -0.42 9.84 -0.24
C ILE A 152 1.05 10.21 -0.18
N MET A 153 1.89 9.39 -0.80
CA MET A 153 3.34 9.48 -0.74
C MET A 153 3.97 9.48 -2.12
N TYR A 154 5.12 10.13 -2.22
CA TYR A 154 5.94 10.21 -3.43
C TYR A 154 7.42 10.08 -3.07
N TYR A 155 8.19 9.54 -4.00
CA TYR A 155 9.63 9.43 -3.86
C TYR A 155 10.29 10.74 -4.30
N TRP A 156 11.13 11.34 -3.45
CA TRP A 156 11.86 12.58 -3.77
C TRP A 156 13.36 12.35 -3.99
N GLY A 157 13.82 11.09 -3.97
CA GLY A 157 15.20 10.74 -4.31
C GLY A 157 15.50 10.89 -5.81
N PRO A 158 16.75 10.56 -6.24
CA PRO A 158 17.12 10.64 -7.64
C PRO A 158 16.15 9.79 -8.46
N GLN A 159 15.53 10.41 -9.46
CA GLN A 159 14.68 9.70 -10.41
C GLN A 159 15.55 8.67 -11.12
N GLU A 160 15.10 7.42 -11.22
CA GLU A 160 15.73 6.50 -12.17
C GLU A 160 15.63 7.16 -13.54
N MET A 161 16.77 7.31 -14.22
CA MET A 161 16.77 7.78 -15.60
C MET A 161 15.89 6.82 -16.39
N SER A 162 14.78 7.33 -16.94
CA SER A 162 13.92 6.59 -17.84
C SER A 162 14.80 5.81 -18.82
N SER A 163 14.59 4.49 -18.90
CA SER A 163 15.25 3.66 -19.93
C SER A 163 15.15 4.39 -21.27
N PRO A 164 16.26 4.52 -22.04
CA PRO A 164 16.21 5.22 -23.31
C PRO A 164 15.11 4.59 -24.16
N THR A 165 14.24 5.42 -24.73
CA THR A 165 13.32 5.02 -25.79
C THR A 165 14.12 4.23 -26.81
N GLU A 166 13.78 2.94 -26.98
CA GLU A 166 14.32 2.10 -28.03
C GLU A 166 14.15 2.86 -29.35
N LEU A 167 15.26 3.26 -29.96
CA LEU A 167 15.25 3.92 -31.26
C LEU A 167 14.60 2.95 -32.26
N PRO A 168 13.67 3.41 -33.11
CA PRO A 168 13.10 2.53 -34.11
C PRO A 168 14.21 2.00 -35.02
N ASP A 169 14.26 0.68 -35.17
CA ASP A 169 15.12 0.01 -36.15
C ASP A 169 14.89 0.65 -37.53
N VAL A 170 15.97 1.19 -38.11
CA VAL A 170 16.02 1.70 -39.49
C VAL A 170 16.45 0.57 -40.42
#